data_AF-A0A9P6CDG9-F1
#
_entry.id   AF-A0A9P6CDG9-F1
#
_cell.length_a   1.000
_cell.length_b   1.000
_cell.length_c   1.000
_cell.angle_alpha   90.00
_cell.angle_beta   90.00
_cell.angle_gamma   90.00
#
_symmetry.space_group_name_H-M   'P 1'
#
loop_
_entity.id
_entity.type
_entity.pdbx_description
1 polymer ?
#
loop_
_entity_poly.entity_id
_entity_poly.type
_entity_poly.pdbx_seq_one_letter_code
_entity_poly.pdbx_strand_id
1 'polypeptide(L)'
;MDPEPNPDPALAPALFDDTNPHITYTPLNLWIVGGGQGEHNSTTHGTLTIGAEARVAFSGTSIAVYGTLIYTTRELISSYTLDNTSRPTTFTAPHWILPPSSLTPTSTSPSPTTPSTTALLETHPTSRPKYLLFHSPTLPDGPHTLLISTVIADSGFWLDYFAVTGAEPKFIPWEDAIAGSGNGTGTGTGTGTGTGTGNEAGEGGGRKGKHVGAIVGGIVGGVAGLLIALLLLWYWFYHRPSRVRARSRTGDAAVEAHHPPDSPDSPDTGGRYTVRGGTVHEKRAAQAQAQAQAAEAVVGGLPETQPSEVEMPPAYDARVGRVSGT
;
A
#
# COMPACT_ATOMS: atom_id res chain seq x y z
N MET A 1 25.29 23.84 41.66
CA MET A 1 24.03 23.52 40.96
C MET A 1 24.22 24.05 39.56
N ASP A 2 24.69 23.19 38.66
CA ASP A 2 24.73 23.55 37.25
C ASP A 2 23.27 23.71 36.77
N PRO A 3 22.96 24.74 35.97
CA PRO A 3 21.63 24.89 35.41
C PRO A 3 21.32 23.65 34.57
N GLU A 4 20.16 23.03 34.81
CA GLU A 4 19.65 22.01 33.91
C GLU A 4 19.72 22.54 32.47
N PRO A 5 20.27 21.77 31.52
CA PRO A 5 20.28 22.19 30.13
C PRO A 5 18.84 22.44 29.69
N ASN A 6 18.60 23.65 29.20
CA ASN A 6 17.32 24.06 28.61
C ASN A 6 16.89 22.95 27.62
N PRO A 7 15.70 22.35 27.77
CA PRO A 7 15.25 21.32 26.84
C PRO A 7 15.30 21.89 25.43
N ASP A 8 16.10 21.25 24.58
CA ASP A 8 16.27 21.61 23.18
C ASP A 8 14.86 21.74 22.56
N PRO A 9 14.48 22.86 21.93
CA PRO A 9 13.16 23.02 21.32
C PRO A 9 12.89 21.81 20.42
N ALA A 10 11.87 21.03 20.77
CA ALA A 10 11.50 19.83 20.03
C ALA A 10 11.44 20.15 18.54
N LEU A 11 12.34 19.56 17.76
CA LEU A 11 12.44 19.81 16.33
C LEU A 11 11.10 19.43 15.68
N ALA A 12 10.55 20.35 14.89
CA ALA A 12 9.33 20.07 14.14
C ALA A 12 9.59 18.94 13.12
N PRO A 13 8.67 17.98 12.97
CA PRO A 13 8.88 16.87 12.04
C PRO A 13 8.85 17.37 10.58
N ALA A 14 9.72 16.80 9.74
CA ALA A 14 9.65 16.99 8.30
C ALA A 14 8.58 16.09 7.69
N LEU A 15 7.78 16.65 6.78
CA LEU A 15 6.69 15.95 6.10
C LEU A 15 7.16 15.43 4.74
N PHE A 16 6.88 14.15 4.46
CA PHE A 16 7.19 13.49 3.21
C PHE A 16 5.92 12.95 2.59
N ASP A 17 5.61 13.45 1.39
CA ASP A 17 4.47 13.06 0.59
C ASP A 17 4.51 11.59 0.18
N ASP A 18 3.34 10.96 0.02
CA ASP A 18 3.22 9.58 -0.49
C ASP A 18 3.75 9.40 -1.92
N THR A 19 3.89 10.47 -2.71
CA THR A 19 4.53 10.41 -4.03
C THR A 19 6.06 10.47 -3.99
N ASN A 20 6.67 10.51 -2.80
CA ASN A 20 8.13 10.59 -2.67
C ASN A 20 8.82 9.37 -3.35
N PRO A 21 9.83 9.58 -4.21
CA PRO A 21 10.47 8.51 -4.97
C PRO A 21 11.23 7.48 -4.13
N HIS A 22 11.49 7.76 -2.84
CA HIS A 22 12.09 6.80 -1.91
C HIS A 22 11.07 5.84 -1.30
N ILE A 23 9.77 6.02 -1.56
CA ILE A 23 8.73 5.07 -1.18
C ILE A 23 8.57 4.04 -2.29
N THR A 24 8.64 2.77 -1.93
CA THR A 24 8.43 1.66 -2.88
C THR A 24 7.14 0.93 -2.57
N TYR A 25 6.28 0.81 -3.58
CA TYR A 25 5.00 0.12 -3.51
C TYR A 25 5.06 -1.23 -4.23
N THR A 26 4.68 -2.32 -3.54
CA THR A 26 4.74 -3.68 -4.09
C THR A 26 3.45 -4.46 -3.80
N PRO A 27 2.94 -5.24 -4.76
CA PRO A 27 3.19 -5.16 -6.20
C PRO A 27 2.68 -3.83 -6.78
N LEU A 28 3.48 -3.18 -7.63
CA LEU A 28 3.19 -1.82 -8.13
C LEU A 28 1.81 -1.69 -8.79
N ASN A 29 1.35 -2.73 -9.50
CA ASN A 29 0.08 -2.73 -10.22
C ASN A 29 -1.16 -2.87 -9.32
N LEU A 30 -0.98 -3.05 -8.01
CA LEU A 30 -2.06 -3.16 -7.03
C LEU A 30 -2.24 -1.89 -6.19
N TRP A 31 -1.36 -0.90 -6.37
CA TRP A 31 -1.47 0.41 -5.76
C TRP A 31 -2.10 1.41 -6.72
N ILE A 32 -3.06 2.17 -6.24
CA ILE A 32 -3.88 3.11 -7.00
C ILE A 32 -3.60 4.52 -6.46
N VAL A 33 -3.27 5.43 -7.35
CA VAL A 33 -3.12 6.85 -7.00
C VAL A 33 -4.50 7.49 -6.88
N GLY A 34 -4.73 8.21 -5.78
CA GLY A 34 -5.92 8.99 -5.49
C GLY A 34 -5.56 10.37 -4.93
N GLY A 35 -6.43 10.89 -4.07
CA GLY A 35 -6.24 12.16 -3.37
C GLY A 35 -7.31 13.21 -3.70
N GLY A 36 -7.52 14.13 -2.76
CA GLY A 36 -8.47 15.23 -2.83
C GLY A 36 -7.95 16.43 -2.03
N GLN A 37 -8.78 17.45 -1.82
CA GLN A 37 -8.33 18.69 -1.17
C GLN A 37 -7.97 18.50 0.33
N GLY A 38 -8.41 17.40 0.94
CA GLY A 38 -8.19 17.13 2.37
C GLY A 38 -6.82 16.53 2.69
N GLU A 39 -6.23 15.85 1.71
CA GLU A 39 -4.98 15.11 1.77
C GLU A 39 -3.76 16.02 1.57
N HIS A 40 -2.59 15.57 2.02
CA HIS A 40 -1.32 16.26 1.80
C HIS A 40 -1.02 16.31 0.31
N ASN A 41 -0.74 17.52 -0.20
CA ASN A 41 -0.57 17.83 -1.62
C ASN A 41 -1.65 17.25 -2.57
N SER A 42 -2.83 16.92 -2.03
CA SER A 42 -3.90 16.27 -2.77
C SER A 42 -3.53 14.95 -3.45
N THR A 43 -2.64 14.17 -2.83
CA THR A 43 -2.23 12.85 -3.30
C THR A 43 -2.51 11.78 -2.25
N THR A 44 -2.76 10.55 -2.71
CA THR A 44 -2.74 9.34 -1.87
C THR A 44 -2.33 8.14 -2.70
N HIS A 45 -1.77 7.12 -2.06
CA HIS A 45 -1.55 5.81 -2.64
C HIS A 45 -2.36 4.78 -1.86
N GLY A 46 -3.30 4.13 -2.56
CA GLY A 46 -4.25 3.21 -1.97
C GLY A 46 -4.14 1.78 -2.49
N THR A 47 -4.52 0.80 -1.68
CA THR A 47 -4.67 -0.60 -2.11
C THR A 47 -5.88 -1.27 -1.47
N LEU A 48 -6.46 -2.23 -2.20
CA LEU A 48 -7.51 -3.15 -1.72
C LEU A 48 -7.00 -4.59 -1.61
N THR A 49 -5.68 -4.80 -1.77
CA THR A 49 -5.10 -6.14 -1.83
C THR A 49 -4.40 -6.49 -0.53
N ILE A 50 -4.82 -7.59 0.09
CA ILE A 50 -4.12 -8.19 1.23
C ILE A 50 -2.69 -8.57 0.82
N GLY A 51 -1.71 -8.28 1.67
CA GLY A 51 -0.30 -8.51 1.43
C GLY A 51 0.38 -7.45 0.57
N ALA A 52 -0.33 -6.42 0.10
CA ALA A 52 0.31 -5.28 -0.56
C ALA A 52 1.16 -4.49 0.45
N GLU A 53 2.37 -4.11 0.03
CA GLU A 53 3.39 -3.49 0.87
C GLU A 53 3.82 -2.11 0.38
N ALA A 54 4.11 -1.23 1.33
CA ALA A 54 4.85 0.02 1.12
C ALA A 54 6.12 -0.02 1.98
N ARG A 55 7.25 0.35 1.40
CA ARG A 55 8.57 0.33 2.04
C ARG A 55 9.21 1.70 1.99
N VAL A 56 9.77 2.14 3.10
CA VAL A 56 10.52 3.39 3.20
C VAL A 56 11.72 3.24 4.12
N ALA A 57 12.82 3.88 3.76
CA ALA A 57 13.98 4.06 4.62
C ALA A 57 14.13 5.54 4.96
N PHE A 58 14.46 5.84 6.21
CA PHE A 58 14.54 7.21 6.72
C PHE A 58 15.72 7.38 7.66
N SER A 59 16.19 8.62 7.81
CA SER A 59 17.13 9.02 8.86
C SER A 59 16.40 9.91 9.86
N GLY A 60 16.44 9.58 11.14
CA GLY A 60 15.82 10.37 12.21
C GLY A 60 15.63 9.59 13.50
N THR A 61 14.89 10.18 14.45
CA THR A 61 14.58 9.62 15.78
C THR A 61 13.14 9.11 15.91
N SER A 62 12.22 9.44 14.98
CA SER A 62 10.90 8.82 14.92
C SER A 62 10.24 9.00 13.55
N ILE A 63 9.24 8.15 13.26
CA ILE A 63 8.39 8.26 12.07
C ILE A 63 6.91 8.08 12.44
N ALA A 64 6.05 8.92 11.88
CA ALA A 64 4.60 8.75 11.88
C ALA A 64 4.08 8.52 10.46
N VAL A 65 3.04 7.69 10.33
CA VAL A 65 2.36 7.40 9.06
C VAL A 65 0.95 7.95 9.14
N TYR A 66 0.60 8.78 8.17
CA TYR A 66 -0.73 9.35 8.01
C TYR A 66 -1.40 8.83 6.74
N GLY A 67 -2.72 8.72 6.80
CA GLY A 67 -3.53 8.24 5.68
C GLY A 67 -4.93 8.80 5.66
N THR A 68 -5.71 8.33 4.70
CA THR A 68 -7.13 8.69 4.55
C THR A 68 -7.99 7.50 4.90
N LEU A 69 -8.80 7.63 5.95
CA LEU A 69 -9.81 6.63 6.26
C LEU A 69 -11.07 6.91 5.44
N ILE A 70 -11.50 5.93 4.66
CA ILE A 70 -12.79 5.98 3.96
C ILE A 70 -13.89 5.35 4.83
N TYR A 71 -15.12 5.83 4.69
CA TYR A 71 -16.24 5.23 5.42
C TYR A 71 -16.52 3.84 4.87
N THR A 72 -16.56 2.85 5.75
CA THR A 72 -16.78 1.46 5.41
C THR A 72 -17.41 0.71 6.58
N THR A 73 -18.14 -0.35 6.26
CA THR A 73 -18.66 -1.31 7.24
C THR A 73 -17.69 -2.46 7.50
N ARG A 74 -16.56 -2.52 6.77
CA ARG A 74 -15.59 -3.60 6.84
C ARG A 74 -14.33 -3.20 7.59
N GLU A 75 -13.57 -4.19 8.03
CA GLU A 75 -12.35 -3.99 8.79
C GLU A 75 -11.18 -3.63 7.85
N LEU A 76 -10.34 -2.68 8.28
CA LEU A 76 -9.05 -2.40 7.67
C LEU A 76 -7.98 -2.66 8.74
N ILE A 77 -7.10 -3.62 8.46
CA ILE A 77 -5.95 -3.90 9.32
C ILE A 77 -4.68 -3.70 8.50
N SER A 78 -3.75 -2.92 9.06
CA SER A 78 -2.39 -2.74 8.53
C SER A 78 -1.36 -3.12 9.58
N SER A 79 -0.18 -3.56 9.14
CA SER A 79 0.95 -3.91 10.01
C SER A 79 2.19 -3.10 9.66
N TYR A 80 2.98 -2.75 10.67
CA TYR A 80 4.14 -1.88 10.63
C TYR A 80 5.33 -2.59 11.26
N THR A 81 6.34 -2.90 10.46
CA THR A 81 7.59 -3.52 10.90
C THR A 81 8.70 -2.49 10.79
N LEU A 82 9.24 -2.08 11.93
CA LEU A 82 10.38 -1.17 12.02
C LEU A 82 11.67 -2.00 12.11
N ASP A 83 12.71 -1.63 11.36
CA ASP A 83 14.07 -2.21 11.42
C ASP A 83 14.11 -3.75 11.38
N ASN A 84 13.23 -4.35 10.59
CA ASN A 84 13.08 -5.81 10.47
C ASN A 84 12.87 -6.53 11.81
N THR A 85 12.27 -5.84 12.79
CA THR A 85 11.90 -6.45 14.07
C THR A 85 10.92 -7.61 13.86
N SER A 86 11.01 -8.65 14.70
CA SER A 86 10.19 -9.86 14.58
C SER A 86 8.73 -9.67 14.99
N ARG A 87 8.34 -8.50 15.51
CA ARG A 87 7.01 -8.21 16.05
C ARG A 87 6.44 -6.95 15.39
N PRO A 88 5.63 -7.08 14.32
CA PRO A 88 4.97 -5.93 13.74
C PRO A 88 3.96 -5.31 14.70
N THR A 89 3.83 -3.99 14.67
CA THR A 89 2.71 -3.26 15.27
C THR A 89 1.54 -3.30 14.31
N THR A 90 0.32 -3.56 14.79
CA THR A 90 -0.89 -3.56 13.95
C THR A 90 -1.77 -2.36 14.24
N PHE A 91 -2.36 -1.78 13.21
CA PHE A 91 -3.42 -0.80 13.30
C PHE A 91 -4.72 -1.39 12.75
N THR A 92 -5.78 -1.30 13.54
CA THR A 92 -7.15 -1.63 13.13
C THR A 92 -7.93 -0.32 13.03
N ALA A 93 -8.42 -0.01 11.83
CA ALA A 93 -9.20 1.19 11.61
C ALA A 93 -10.51 1.14 12.42
N PRO A 94 -10.91 2.25 13.07
CA PRO A 94 -12.17 2.29 13.79
C PRO A 94 -13.33 2.10 12.80
N HIS A 95 -14.26 1.22 13.15
CA HIS A 95 -15.54 1.10 12.45
C HIS A 95 -16.34 2.41 12.58
N TRP A 96 -16.33 3.25 11.54
CA TRP A 96 -17.21 4.43 11.51
C TRP A 96 -18.59 4.01 11.05
N ILE A 97 -19.38 3.46 11.98
CA ILE A 97 -20.79 3.19 11.74
C ILE A 97 -21.45 4.57 11.54
N LEU A 98 -21.96 4.83 10.34
CA LEU A 98 -22.84 5.98 10.12
C LEU A 98 -23.98 5.87 11.15
N PRO A 99 -24.30 6.93 11.90
CA PRO A 99 -25.44 6.86 12.81
C PRO A 99 -26.66 6.38 12.00
N PRO A 100 -27.44 5.39 12.49
CA PRO A 100 -28.55 4.79 11.75
C PRO A 100 -29.66 5.78 11.36
N SER A 101 -29.52 7.06 11.73
CA SER A 101 -30.49 8.14 11.61
C SER A 101 -30.68 8.70 10.19
N SER A 102 -29.90 8.31 9.18
CA SER A 102 -30.13 8.76 7.79
C SER A 102 -31.08 7.85 6.99
N LEU A 103 -31.49 6.72 7.56
CA LEU A 103 -32.44 5.76 6.96
C LEU A 103 -33.78 5.77 7.68
N THR A 104 -34.31 6.92 8.09
CA THR A 104 -35.78 7.01 8.23
C THR A 104 -36.35 7.10 6.83
N PRO A 105 -36.95 6.03 6.26
CA PRO A 105 -37.90 6.23 5.18
C PRO A 105 -39.02 7.07 5.79
N THR A 106 -39.00 8.38 5.54
CA THR A 106 -40.16 9.24 5.75
C THR A 106 -41.21 8.81 4.74
N SER A 107 -41.83 7.65 5.01
CA SER A 107 -43.14 7.27 4.51
C SER A 107 -44.12 8.17 5.25
N THR A 108 -44.28 9.40 4.79
CA THR A 108 -45.42 10.21 5.19
C THR A 108 -46.28 10.45 3.98
N SER A 109 -47.40 9.72 3.99
CA SER A 109 -48.70 10.17 3.56
C SER A 109 -48.81 11.70 3.39
N PRO A 110 -49.35 12.19 2.26
CA PRO A 110 -49.47 13.62 2.01
C PRO A 110 -50.52 14.23 2.94
N SER A 111 -50.08 14.95 3.98
CA SER A 111 -50.92 15.93 4.67
C SER A 111 -50.37 17.33 4.37
N PRO A 112 -51.15 18.20 3.72
CA PRO A 112 -50.69 19.54 3.38
C PRO A 112 -50.72 20.45 4.62
N THR A 113 -50.02 21.59 4.51
CA THR A 113 -50.03 22.77 5.41
C THR A 113 -49.19 22.71 6.68
N THR A 114 -47.87 22.89 6.54
CA THR A 114 -47.03 23.62 7.52
C THR A 114 -45.75 24.10 6.81
N PRO A 115 -45.24 25.31 7.10
CA PRO A 115 -44.10 25.87 6.38
C PRO A 115 -42.82 25.09 6.67
N SER A 116 -42.17 24.67 5.58
CA SER A 116 -40.96 23.87 5.54
C SER A 116 -39.79 24.56 6.26
N THR A 117 -39.42 24.04 7.43
CA THR A 117 -38.09 24.27 7.98
C THR A 117 -37.12 23.41 7.18
N THR A 118 -36.34 24.05 6.30
CA THR A 118 -35.28 23.41 5.52
C THR A 118 -34.21 22.90 6.48
N ALA A 119 -34.36 21.66 6.97
CA ALA A 119 -33.29 20.95 7.66
C ALA A 119 -32.16 20.75 6.65
N LEU A 120 -31.08 21.50 6.81
CA LEU A 120 -29.87 21.35 6.02
C LEU A 120 -29.37 19.92 6.23
N LEU A 121 -29.44 19.12 5.17
CA LEU A 121 -28.85 17.79 5.12
C LEU A 121 -27.34 17.96 5.31
N GLU A 122 -26.87 17.75 6.54
CA GLU A 122 -25.47 17.84 6.88
C GLU A 122 -24.72 16.71 6.18
N THR A 123 -24.09 17.05 5.05
CA THR A 123 -23.29 16.13 4.24
C THR A 123 -22.11 15.69 5.09
N HIS A 124 -22.23 14.52 5.71
CA HIS A 124 -21.11 13.90 6.41
C HIS A 124 -20.00 13.66 5.38
N PRO A 125 -18.75 14.07 5.68
CA PRO A 125 -17.64 13.81 4.77
C PRO A 125 -17.54 12.30 4.52
N THR A 126 -17.24 11.89 3.30
CA THR A 126 -17.11 10.47 2.91
C THR A 126 -15.71 9.91 3.16
N SER A 127 -14.82 10.71 3.74
CA SER A 127 -13.48 10.29 4.18
C SER A 127 -12.98 11.18 5.33
N ARG A 128 -11.98 10.68 6.06
CA ARG A 128 -11.24 11.41 7.09
C ARG A 128 -9.75 11.43 6.70
N PRO A 129 -9.28 12.49 6.05
CA PRO A 129 -7.86 12.61 5.67
C PRO A 129 -6.99 12.87 6.90
N LYS A 130 -5.66 12.72 6.73
CA LYS A 130 -4.64 13.00 7.77
C LYS A 130 -4.86 12.23 9.08
N TYR A 131 -5.36 11.02 8.99
CA TYR A 131 -5.55 10.14 10.14
C TYR A 131 -4.22 9.48 10.51
N LEU A 132 -3.83 9.51 11.78
CA LEU A 132 -2.62 8.86 12.28
C LEU A 132 -2.83 7.34 12.31
N LEU A 133 -2.11 6.63 11.46
CA LEU A 133 -2.20 5.16 11.34
C LEU A 133 -1.15 4.48 12.22
N PHE A 134 0.05 5.06 12.29
CA PHE A 134 1.17 4.50 13.05
C PHE A 134 2.10 5.62 13.53
N HIS A 135 2.71 5.41 14.69
CA HIS A 135 3.80 6.23 15.20
C HIS A 135 4.83 5.32 15.86
N SER A 136 6.10 5.45 15.48
CA SER A 136 7.18 4.68 16.08
C SER A 136 7.45 5.15 17.52
N PRO A 137 8.07 4.30 18.36
CA PRO A 137 8.80 4.78 19.53
C PRO A 137 9.93 5.74 19.13
N THR A 138 10.53 6.40 20.12
CA THR A 138 11.79 7.13 19.93
C THR A 138 12.93 6.16 19.66
N LEU A 139 13.70 6.44 18.61
CA LEU A 139 14.83 5.66 18.13
C LEU A 139 16.12 6.47 18.32
N PRO A 140 17.29 5.81 18.37
CA PRO A 140 18.57 6.50 18.19
C PRO A 140 18.57 7.29 16.88
N ASP A 141 19.16 8.49 16.85
CA ASP A 141 19.26 9.23 15.59
C ASP A 141 20.13 8.45 14.61
N GLY A 142 19.61 8.19 13.42
CA GLY A 142 20.30 7.40 12.42
C GLY A 142 19.37 6.81 11.36
N PRO A 143 19.91 5.91 10.52
CA PRO A 143 19.14 5.25 9.48
C PRO A 143 18.25 4.14 10.02
N HIS A 144 17.01 4.11 9.53
CA HIS A 144 15.96 3.17 9.89
C HIS A 144 15.17 2.72 8.66
N THR A 145 14.44 1.62 8.80
CA THR A 145 13.54 1.08 7.79
C THR A 145 12.14 0.87 8.37
N LEU A 146 11.12 1.15 7.56
CA LEU A 146 9.74 0.86 7.86
C LEU A 146 9.11 0.08 6.71
N LEU A 147 8.59 -1.10 7.02
CA LEU A 147 7.75 -1.92 6.14
C LEU A 147 6.30 -1.83 6.61
N ILE A 148 5.42 -1.39 5.71
CA ILE A 148 3.97 -1.35 5.92
C ILE A 148 3.37 -2.45 5.06
N SER A 149 2.50 -3.28 5.64
CA SER A 149 1.76 -4.31 4.91
C SER A 149 0.27 -4.23 5.22
N THR A 150 -0.54 -4.52 4.21
CA THR A 150 -2.00 -4.60 4.37
C THR A 150 -2.37 -6.01 4.81
N VAL A 151 -2.95 -6.16 6.00
CA VAL A 151 -3.35 -7.47 6.56
C VAL A 151 -4.79 -7.80 6.17
N ILE A 152 -5.69 -6.83 6.25
CA ILE A 152 -7.09 -6.92 5.80
C ILE A 152 -7.41 -5.65 5.03
N ALA A 153 -7.86 -5.78 3.78
CA ALA A 153 -7.96 -4.68 2.81
C ALA A 153 -9.39 -4.49 2.28
N ASP A 154 -10.39 -4.81 3.09
CA ASP A 154 -11.79 -4.81 2.67
C ASP A 154 -12.37 -3.40 2.46
N SER A 155 -11.72 -2.42 3.07
CA SER A 155 -11.87 -1.00 2.77
C SER A 155 -10.50 -0.46 2.45
N GLY A 156 -10.34 0.25 1.34
CA GLY A 156 -9.04 0.63 0.81
C GLY A 156 -8.12 1.22 1.88
N PHE A 157 -6.89 0.70 1.93
CA PHE A 157 -5.82 1.26 2.73
C PHE A 157 -5.17 2.39 1.96
N TRP A 158 -5.33 3.65 2.40
CA TRP A 158 -4.81 4.83 1.71
C TRP A 158 -3.73 5.53 2.54
N LEU A 159 -2.51 5.58 2.01
CA LEU A 159 -1.39 6.36 2.55
C LEU A 159 -1.42 7.78 1.98
N ASP A 160 -1.08 8.77 2.80
CA ASP A 160 -1.13 10.21 2.49
C ASP A 160 0.25 10.85 2.66
N TYR A 161 0.81 10.83 3.88
CA TYR A 161 2.16 11.35 4.09
C TYR A 161 2.82 10.73 5.33
N PHE A 162 4.11 10.98 5.47
CA PHE A 162 4.93 10.57 6.60
C PHE A 162 5.46 11.80 7.32
N ALA A 163 5.59 11.73 8.64
CA ALA A 163 6.25 12.76 9.43
C ALA A 163 7.47 12.16 10.12
N VAL A 164 8.68 12.64 9.80
CA VAL A 164 9.94 12.16 10.39
C VAL A 164 10.51 13.22 11.31
N THR A 165 10.83 12.83 12.53
CA THR A 165 11.54 13.68 13.50
C THR A 165 13.00 13.26 13.57
N GLY A 166 13.94 14.18 13.78
CA GLY A 166 15.37 13.89 13.90
C GLY A 166 16.20 15.16 13.78
N ALA A 167 17.52 15.06 13.93
CA ALA A 167 18.42 16.20 13.71
C ALA A 167 18.46 16.62 12.22
N GLU A 168 18.46 15.62 11.33
CA GLU A 168 18.34 15.78 9.88
C GLU A 168 17.30 14.79 9.31
N PRO A 169 16.00 15.07 9.48
CA PRO A 169 14.97 14.16 9.03
C PRO A 169 14.94 14.09 7.50
N LYS A 170 15.12 12.89 6.93
CA LYS A 170 15.10 12.65 5.48
C LYS A 170 14.73 11.22 5.15
N PHE A 171 14.15 11.00 3.97
CA PHE A 171 14.16 9.69 3.35
C PHE A 171 15.52 9.43 2.71
N ILE A 172 15.95 8.18 2.76
CA ILE A 172 17.21 7.70 2.20
C ILE A 172 16.94 6.49 1.31
N PRO A 173 17.86 6.14 0.38
CA PRO A 173 17.79 4.88 -0.33
C PRO A 173 17.69 3.69 0.64
N TRP A 174 16.89 2.69 0.27
CA TRP A 174 16.63 1.53 1.13
C TRP A 174 17.91 0.75 1.48
N GLU A 175 18.82 0.65 0.52
CA GLU A 175 20.14 0.03 0.66
C GLU A 175 21.03 0.71 1.70
N ASP A 176 20.96 2.04 1.82
CA ASP A 176 21.79 2.80 2.76
C ASP A 176 21.36 2.53 4.21
N ALA A 177 20.05 2.33 4.44
CA ALA A 177 19.55 2.03 5.77
C ALA A 177 19.95 0.64 6.27
N ILE A 178 19.97 -0.35 5.37
CA ILE A 178 20.42 -1.71 5.71
C ILE A 178 21.92 -1.71 6.06
N ALA A 179 22.72 -0.94 5.33
CA ALA A 179 24.16 -0.85 5.60
C ALA A 179 24.45 -0.20 6.96
N GLY A 180 23.67 0.80 7.37
CA GLY A 180 23.83 1.50 8.65
C GLY A 180 23.32 0.72 9.88
N SER A 181 22.36 -0.18 9.70
CA SER A 181 21.79 -1.00 10.79
C SER A 181 22.76 -2.08 11.31
N GLY A 182 23.84 -2.36 10.58
CA GLY A 182 24.87 -3.32 10.96
C GLY A 182 25.73 -2.83 12.11
N ASN A 183 25.20 -2.89 13.34
CA ASN A 183 25.85 -2.80 14.66
C ASN A 183 27.33 -2.37 14.62
N GLY A 184 27.54 -1.13 14.16
CA GLY A 184 28.85 -0.51 14.10
C GLY A 184 29.31 -0.28 15.52
N THR A 185 30.01 -1.26 16.07
CA THR A 185 30.92 -1.06 17.20
C THR A 185 31.99 -0.11 16.69
N GLY A 186 31.69 1.18 16.74
CA GLY A 186 32.58 2.28 16.43
C GLY A 186 33.78 2.20 17.36
N THR A 187 34.79 1.45 16.95
CA THR A 187 36.15 1.60 17.42
C THR A 187 36.61 2.95 16.87
N GLY A 188 36.52 3.97 17.73
CA GLY A 188 37.13 5.26 17.47
C GLY A 188 38.59 5.04 17.11
N THR A 189 38.94 5.30 15.85
CA THR A 189 40.34 5.34 15.42
C THR A 189 40.74 6.80 15.43
N GLY A 190 41.32 7.17 16.57
CA GLY A 190 42.02 8.43 16.75
C GLY A 190 43.14 8.59 15.72
N THR A 191 43.32 9.85 15.37
CA THR A 191 44.51 10.47 14.81
C THR A 191 45.79 9.84 15.34
N GLY A 192 46.52 9.14 14.46
CA GLY A 192 47.82 8.54 14.74
C GLY A 192 48.76 8.71 13.55
N THR A 193 49.40 9.88 13.49
CA THR A 193 50.52 10.17 12.59
C THR A 193 51.71 9.29 12.97
N GLY A 194 52.04 8.29 12.15
CA GLY A 194 53.13 7.37 12.40
C GLY A 194 53.88 7.01 11.13
N THR A 195 54.92 7.78 10.82
CA THR A 195 55.99 7.45 9.87
C THR A 195 56.76 6.23 10.36
N GLY A 196 56.81 5.18 9.53
CA GLY A 196 57.60 3.98 9.78
C GLY A 196 57.99 3.29 8.47
N THR A 197 59.16 3.62 7.97
CA THR A 197 59.92 2.90 6.94
C THR A 197 60.44 1.57 7.49
N GLY A 198 60.28 0.48 6.73
CA GLY A 198 60.91 -0.81 7.01
C GLY A 198 60.58 -1.87 5.95
N ASN A 199 61.50 -2.06 5.01
CA ASN A 199 61.56 -3.20 4.09
C ASN A 199 61.79 -4.50 4.88
N GLU A 200 61.04 -5.57 4.60
CA GLU A 200 61.57 -6.94 4.56
C GLU A 200 60.84 -7.76 3.49
N ALA A 201 61.66 -8.52 2.75
CA ALA A 201 61.27 -9.43 1.69
C ALA A 201 60.71 -10.73 2.29
N GLY A 202 59.59 -11.21 1.76
CA GLY A 202 58.98 -12.48 2.13
C GLY A 202 58.13 -13.02 0.98
N GLU A 203 58.60 -14.12 0.42
CA GLU A 203 58.17 -14.79 -0.80
C GLU A 203 57.00 -15.75 -0.57
N GLY A 204 56.06 -15.83 -1.53
CA GLY A 204 55.22 -17.02 -1.78
C GLY A 204 53.82 -17.08 -1.13
N GLY A 205 52.76 -16.91 -1.92
CA GLY A 205 51.40 -17.28 -1.47
C GLY A 205 50.21 -16.75 -2.28
N GLY A 206 50.01 -17.24 -3.51
CA GLY A 206 48.72 -17.35 -4.22
C GLY A 206 47.69 -16.21 -4.11
N ARG A 207 47.78 -15.22 -4.99
CA ARG A 207 46.70 -14.23 -5.19
C ARG A 207 45.47 -14.91 -5.78
N LYS A 208 44.44 -15.10 -4.96
CA LYS A 208 43.10 -15.50 -5.37
C LYS A 208 42.44 -14.31 -6.10
N GLY A 209 42.68 -14.21 -7.41
CA GLY A 209 42.04 -13.22 -8.27
C GLY A 209 40.52 -13.38 -8.21
N LYS A 210 39.80 -12.31 -7.88
CA LYS A 210 38.33 -12.31 -7.88
C LYS A 210 37.85 -12.61 -9.30
N HIS A 211 37.06 -13.66 -9.49
CA HIS A 211 36.52 -14.11 -10.78
C HIS A 211 35.43 -13.18 -11.31
N VAL A 212 35.74 -11.90 -11.50
CA VAL A 212 34.82 -10.87 -12.01
C VAL A 212 34.26 -11.28 -13.38
N GLY A 213 35.05 -11.98 -14.20
CA GLY A 213 34.62 -12.45 -15.53
C GLY A 213 33.40 -13.38 -15.51
N ALA A 214 33.22 -14.20 -14.48
CA ALA A 214 32.07 -15.12 -14.41
C ALA A 214 30.76 -14.38 -14.04
N ILE A 215 30.86 -13.35 -13.21
CA ILE A 215 29.71 -12.54 -12.78
C ILE A 215 29.22 -11.67 -13.94
N VAL A 216 30.15 -11.04 -14.69
CA VAL A 216 29.79 -10.19 -15.83
C VAL A 216 29.23 -11.03 -17.00
N GLY A 217 29.73 -12.24 -17.22
CA GLY A 217 29.22 -13.14 -18.26
C GLY A 217 27.76 -13.56 -18.06
N GLY A 218 27.33 -13.76 -16.80
CA GLY A 218 25.96 -14.13 -16.48
C GLY A 218 24.94 -13.03 -16.78
N ILE A 219 25.27 -11.77 -16.47
CA ILE A 219 24.35 -10.64 -16.65
C ILE A 219 24.16 -10.35 -18.14
N VAL A 220 25.24 -10.30 -18.92
CA VAL A 220 25.18 -10.04 -20.37
C VAL A 220 24.41 -11.16 -21.09
N GLY A 221 24.65 -12.42 -20.70
CA GLY A 221 23.90 -13.57 -21.23
C GLY A 221 22.41 -13.53 -20.87
N GLY A 222 22.09 -13.15 -19.63
CA GLY A 222 20.71 -13.05 -19.14
C GLY A 222 19.90 -11.97 -19.88
N VAL A 223 20.48 -10.77 -20.05
CA VAL A 223 19.81 -9.66 -20.75
C VAL A 223 19.59 -10.01 -22.23
N ALA A 224 20.59 -10.59 -22.91
CA ALA A 224 20.44 -11.02 -24.30
C ALA A 224 19.39 -12.13 -24.45
N GLY A 225 19.38 -13.11 -23.54
CA GLY A 225 18.39 -14.19 -23.53
C GLY A 225 16.96 -13.68 -23.30
N LEU A 226 16.76 -12.74 -22.38
CA LEU A 226 15.45 -12.14 -22.08
C LEU A 226 14.90 -11.37 -23.28
N LEU A 227 15.73 -10.59 -23.97
CA LEU A 227 15.33 -9.84 -25.16
C LEU A 227 14.90 -10.76 -26.31
N ILE A 228 15.60 -11.88 -26.51
CA ILE A 228 15.24 -12.89 -27.53
C ILE A 228 13.90 -13.55 -27.17
N ALA A 229 13.68 -13.90 -25.90
CA ALA A 229 12.44 -14.51 -25.45
C ALA A 229 11.23 -13.58 -25.65
N LEU A 230 11.37 -12.29 -25.33
CA LEU A 230 10.32 -11.29 -25.54
C LEU A 230 10.02 -11.08 -27.03
N LEU A 231 11.03 -11.07 -27.89
CA LEU A 231 10.87 -10.99 -29.35
C LEU A 231 10.08 -12.18 -29.91
N LEU A 232 10.38 -13.40 -29.44
CA LEU A 232 9.66 -14.61 -29.85
C LEU A 232 8.21 -14.60 -29.36
N LEU A 233 7.98 -14.15 -28.13
CA LEU A 233 6.64 -14.03 -27.57
C LEU A 233 5.80 -13.01 -28.35
N TRP A 234 6.38 -11.82 -28.60
CA TRP A 234 5.76 -10.78 -29.41
C TRP A 234 5.44 -11.29 -30.81
N TYR A 235 6.39 -11.94 -31.49
CA TYR A 235 6.18 -12.53 -32.80
C TYR A 235 5.01 -13.53 -32.77
N TRP A 236 4.95 -14.42 -31.77
CA TRP A 236 3.89 -15.42 -31.69
C TRP A 236 2.50 -14.83 -31.44
N PHE A 237 2.41 -13.80 -30.59
CA PHE A 237 1.14 -13.11 -30.30
C PHE A 237 0.69 -12.20 -31.45
N TYR A 238 1.63 -11.56 -32.16
CA TYR A 238 1.31 -10.63 -33.24
C TYR A 238 1.09 -11.33 -34.58
N HIS A 239 1.79 -12.44 -34.84
CA HIS A 239 1.64 -13.22 -36.07
C HIS A 239 0.66 -14.38 -35.98
N ARG A 240 0.02 -14.64 -34.83
CA ARG A 240 -1.15 -15.52 -34.86
C ARG A 240 -2.32 -14.72 -35.45
N PRO A 241 -2.70 -14.90 -36.73
CA PRO A 241 -3.88 -14.26 -37.26
C PRO A 241 -5.05 -14.68 -36.39
N SER A 242 -5.62 -13.71 -35.68
CA SER A 242 -6.88 -13.86 -34.98
C SER A 242 -7.86 -14.45 -35.96
N ARG A 243 -8.06 -15.77 -35.87
CA ARG A 243 -9.16 -16.46 -36.53
C ARG A 243 -10.41 -16.01 -35.80
N VAL A 244 -10.81 -14.78 -36.11
CA VAL A 244 -12.09 -14.18 -35.77
C VAL A 244 -13.11 -15.19 -36.24
N ARG A 245 -13.70 -15.87 -35.27
CA ARG A 245 -14.77 -16.83 -35.48
C ARG A 245 -15.94 -16.08 -36.11
N ALA A 246 -16.07 -16.21 -37.42
CA ALA A 246 -17.34 -16.07 -38.09
C ALA A 246 -18.25 -17.21 -37.59
N ARG A 247 -19.17 -16.88 -36.69
CA ARG A 247 -20.35 -17.65 -36.21
C ARG A 247 -20.98 -16.81 -35.09
N SER A 248 -22.23 -16.35 -35.10
CA SER A 248 -23.38 -16.65 -35.94
C SER A 248 -24.35 -15.47 -35.79
N ARG A 249 -24.73 -14.83 -36.90
CA ARG A 249 -25.88 -13.93 -36.98
C ARG A 249 -26.92 -14.69 -37.78
N THR A 250 -27.74 -15.46 -37.08
CA THR A 250 -28.91 -16.15 -37.64
C THR A 250 -29.90 -16.32 -36.50
N GLY A 251 -31.02 -15.62 -36.58
CA GLY A 251 -32.06 -15.66 -35.56
C GLY A 251 -32.90 -14.39 -35.54
N ASP A 252 -33.30 -13.89 -36.71
CA ASP A 252 -34.52 -13.12 -36.85
C ASP A 252 -35.70 -14.09 -36.64
N ALA A 253 -36.54 -13.81 -35.65
CA ALA A 253 -37.96 -14.17 -35.62
C ALA A 253 -38.63 -13.18 -34.65
N ALA A 254 -39.11 -12.06 -35.18
CA ALA A 254 -40.53 -11.88 -35.50
C ALA A 254 -41.43 -11.88 -34.25
N VAL A 255 -41.56 -10.71 -33.60
CA VAL A 255 -42.81 -10.33 -32.93
C VAL A 255 -43.12 -8.92 -33.38
N GLU A 256 -43.91 -8.87 -34.44
CA GLU A 256 -44.63 -7.74 -34.97
C GLU A 256 -45.92 -7.57 -34.14
N ALA A 257 -46.08 -6.42 -33.48
CA ALA A 257 -47.35 -6.01 -32.90
C ALA A 257 -47.54 -4.50 -33.08
N HIS A 258 -48.40 -4.19 -34.04
CA HIS A 258 -49.25 -3.02 -34.21
C HIS A 258 -49.11 -1.84 -33.23
N HIS A 259 -48.81 -0.67 -33.80
CA HIS A 259 -49.25 0.62 -33.27
C HIS A 259 -50.03 1.38 -34.37
N PRO A 260 -51.21 1.96 -34.06
CA PRO A 260 -52.03 2.71 -35.01
C PRO A 260 -51.48 4.14 -35.24
N PRO A 261 -51.80 4.77 -36.39
CA PRO A 261 -51.30 6.08 -36.74
C PRO A 261 -52.21 7.24 -36.29
N ASP A 262 -51.55 8.40 -36.19
CA ASP A 262 -52.04 9.78 -36.33
C ASP A 262 -52.75 10.47 -35.16
N SER A 263 -52.08 11.51 -34.65
CA SER A 263 -52.66 12.85 -34.49
C SER A 263 -51.55 13.91 -34.54
N PRO A 264 -51.66 14.94 -35.40
CA PRO A 264 -50.70 16.02 -35.52
C PRO A 264 -51.04 17.21 -34.61
N ASP A 265 -50.05 18.11 -34.50
CA ASP A 265 -50.11 19.48 -33.97
C ASP A 265 -49.90 19.69 -32.46
N SER A 266 -48.64 19.97 -32.10
CA SER A 266 -48.35 21.09 -31.19
C SER A 266 -46.90 21.58 -31.40
N PRO A 267 -46.67 22.87 -31.68
CA PRO A 267 -45.33 23.41 -31.87
C PRO A 267 -44.70 23.83 -30.54
N ASP A 268 -43.39 23.61 -30.48
CA ASP A 268 -42.41 24.52 -29.88
C ASP A 268 -42.52 24.80 -28.37
N THR A 269 -41.66 24.15 -27.57
CA THR A 269 -40.65 24.88 -26.76
C THR A 269 -39.69 23.92 -26.05
N GLY A 270 -38.39 24.22 -26.10
CA GLY A 270 -37.43 23.78 -25.08
C GLY A 270 -36.37 22.80 -25.56
N GLY A 271 -35.31 23.35 -26.15
CA GLY A 271 -34.08 22.64 -26.47
C GLY A 271 -33.51 21.91 -25.25
N ARG A 272 -33.54 20.58 -25.31
CA ARG A 272 -32.97 19.67 -24.30
C ARG A 272 -31.59 19.24 -24.79
N TYR A 273 -30.55 19.88 -24.28
CA TYR A 273 -29.17 19.40 -24.43
C TYR A 273 -29.06 18.03 -23.77
N THR A 274 -28.92 16.98 -24.59
CA THR A 274 -28.48 15.66 -24.13
C THR A 274 -26.97 15.70 -23.94
N VAL A 275 -26.53 16.05 -22.73
CA VAL A 275 -25.13 15.86 -22.32
C VAL A 275 -24.92 14.36 -22.16
N ARG A 276 -24.38 13.73 -23.21
CA ARG A 276 -23.83 12.37 -23.20
C ARG A 276 -22.51 12.36 -22.40
N GLY A 277 -22.61 12.61 -21.10
CA GLY A 277 -21.53 12.48 -20.14
C GLY A 277 -21.54 11.08 -19.53
N GLY A 278 -20.99 10.10 -20.25
CA GLY A 278 -20.61 8.84 -19.62
C GLY A 278 -19.50 9.16 -18.62
N THR A 279 -19.82 9.12 -17.33
CA THR A 279 -18.91 9.50 -16.27
C THR A 279 -17.72 8.55 -16.26
N VAL A 280 -16.51 9.11 -16.24
CA VAL A 280 -15.25 8.37 -16.11
C VAL A 280 -15.24 7.52 -14.82
N HIS A 281 -16.10 7.85 -13.85
CA HIS A 281 -16.32 7.09 -12.62
C HIS A 281 -16.99 5.73 -12.83
N GLU A 282 -17.93 5.58 -13.78
CA GLU A 282 -18.63 4.31 -13.98
C GLU A 282 -17.73 3.26 -14.64
N LYS A 283 -16.86 3.70 -15.56
CA LYS A 283 -15.86 2.81 -16.17
C LYS A 283 -14.77 2.36 -15.18
N ARG A 284 -14.41 3.20 -14.20
CA ARG A 284 -13.41 2.85 -13.18
C ARG A 284 -13.96 1.88 -12.13
N ALA A 285 -15.22 2.01 -11.73
CA ALA A 285 -15.88 1.07 -10.82
C ALA A 285 -16.01 -0.33 -11.46
N ALA A 286 -16.41 -0.40 -12.73
CA ALA A 286 -16.50 -1.67 -13.46
C ALA A 286 -15.12 -2.32 -13.66
N GLN A 287 -14.07 -1.53 -13.90
CA GLN A 287 -12.71 -2.07 -14.05
C GLN A 287 -12.13 -2.57 -12.72
N ALA A 288 -12.41 -1.89 -11.61
CA ALA A 288 -12.01 -2.36 -10.27
C ALA A 288 -12.72 -3.67 -9.88
N GLN A 289 -14.02 -3.81 -10.19
CA GLN A 289 -14.75 -5.07 -9.95
C GLN A 289 -14.25 -6.22 -10.83
N ALA A 290 -13.95 -5.96 -12.11
CA ALA A 290 -13.38 -6.97 -13.00
C ALA A 290 -11.99 -7.43 -12.55
N GLN A 291 -11.16 -6.52 -12.01
CA GLN A 291 -9.84 -6.86 -11.47
C GLN A 291 -9.92 -7.64 -10.16
N ALA A 292 -10.88 -7.30 -9.27
CA ALA A 292 -11.14 -8.07 -8.05
C ALA A 292 -11.56 -9.51 -8.35
N GLN A 293 -12.45 -9.73 -9.33
CA GLN A 293 -12.87 -11.07 -9.76
C GLN A 293 -11.73 -11.86 -10.41
N ALA A 294 -10.84 -11.20 -11.16
CA ALA A 294 -9.68 -11.87 -11.76
C ALA A 294 -8.64 -12.30 -10.70
N ALA A 295 -8.47 -11.54 -9.62
CA ALA A 295 -7.59 -11.89 -8.51
C ALA A 295 -8.09 -13.12 -7.74
N GLU A 296 -9.41 -13.21 -7.54
CA GLU A 296 -10.04 -14.35 -6.85
C GLU A 296 -9.89 -15.66 -7.65
N ALA A 297 -9.95 -15.60 -8.98
CA ALA A 297 -9.76 -16.76 -9.85
C ALA A 297 -8.33 -17.33 -9.85
N VAL A 298 -7.32 -16.53 -9.46
CA VAL A 298 -5.91 -16.98 -9.37
C VAL A 298 -5.63 -17.70 -8.04
N VAL A 299 -6.36 -17.40 -6.98
CA VAL A 299 -6.20 -18.03 -5.66
C VAL A 299 -6.83 -19.43 -5.60
N GLY A 300 -7.88 -19.70 -6.39
CA GLY A 300 -8.56 -20.99 -6.44
C GLY A 300 -7.79 -22.15 -7.11
N GLY A 301 -6.55 -21.93 -7.56
CA GLY A 301 -5.75 -22.92 -8.30
C GLY A 301 -4.65 -23.64 -7.49
N LEU A 302 -4.47 -23.32 -6.21
CA LEU A 302 -3.45 -23.97 -5.39
C LEU A 302 -3.96 -25.31 -4.83
N PRO A 303 -3.23 -26.42 -5.00
CA PRO A 303 -3.64 -27.72 -4.46
C PRO A 303 -3.69 -27.65 -2.93
N GLU A 304 -4.82 -28.03 -2.38
CA GLU A 304 -5.08 -28.13 -0.95
C GLU A 304 -4.09 -29.12 -0.31
N THR A 305 -3.04 -28.60 0.30
CA THR A 305 -2.10 -29.41 1.08
C THR A 305 -2.77 -29.80 2.39
N GLN A 306 -3.10 -31.09 2.53
CA GLN A 306 -3.60 -31.68 3.77
C GLN A 306 -2.66 -31.32 4.94
N PRO A 307 -3.18 -30.84 6.08
CA PRO A 307 -2.36 -30.58 7.25
C PRO A 307 -1.87 -31.92 7.82
N SER A 308 -0.54 -32.09 7.85
CA SER A 308 0.12 -33.18 8.56
C SER A 308 -0.17 -33.04 10.06
N GLU A 309 -0.79 -34.07 10.62
CA GLU A 309 -1.10 -34.25 12.04
C GLU A 309 0.17 -34.06 12.90
N VAL A 310 0.22 -32.96 13.64
CA VAL A 310 1.30 -32.67 14.58
C VAL A 310 0.99 -33.39 15.89
N GLU A 311 1.72 -34.48 16.12
CA GLU A 311 1.69 -35.26 17.35
C GLU A 311 2.14 -34.38 18.53
N MET A 312 1.21 -34.04 19.43
CA MET A 312 1.49 -33.22 20.61
C MET A 312 2.32 -34.03 21.64
N PRO A 313 3.43 -33.49 22.17
CA PRO A 313 4.16 -34.14 23.25
C PRO A 313 3.38 -34.08 24.58
N PRO A 314 3.55 -35.08 25.47
CA PRO A 314 2.80 -35.20 26.70
C PRO A 314 3.09 -34.06 27.69
N ALA A 315 2.04 -33.62 28.38
CA ALA A 315 2.04 -32.53 29.34
C ALA A 315 3.05 -32.75 30.48
N TYR A 316 3.81 -31.69 30.77
CA TYR A 316 4.79 -31.63 31.86
C TYR A 316 4.09 -31.39 33.20
N ASP A 317 4.13 -32.39 34.09
CA ASP A 317 3.55 -32.34 35.44
C ASP A 317 4.47 -31.57 36.40
N ALA A 318 4.04 -30.38 36.81
CA ALA A 318 4.79 -29.52 37.73
C ALA A 318 4.28 -29.68 39.17
N ARG A 319 4.84 -30.66 39.89
CA ARG A 319 4.76 -30.73 41.37
C ARG A 319 6.07 -31.27 41.93
N VAL A 320 6.93 -30.40 42.47
CA VAL A 320 7.87 -30.54 43.62
C VAL A 320 8.69 -29.23 43.60
N GLY A 321 8.91 -28.46 44.67
CA GLY A 321 8.66 -28.70 46.09
C GLY A 321 8.84 -27.42 46.90
N ARG A 322 8.20 -27.42 48.07
CA ARG A 322 8.33 -26.45 49.15
C ARG A 322 9.56 -26.83 49.97
N VAL A 323 10.57 -25.97 50.00
CA VAL A 323 11.69 -26.06 50.96
C VAL A 323 11.44 -25.08 52.09
N SER A 324 11.38 -25.61 53.30
CA SER A 324 11.45 -24.86 54.56
C SER A 324 12.87 -24.89 55.09
N GLY A 325 13.35 -23.77 55.63
CA GLY A 325 14.49 -23.64 56.54
C GLY A 325 14.44 -22.22 57.10
N THR A 326 14.03 -22.04 58.36
CA THR A 326 14.85 -21.97 59.60
C THR A 326 15.88 -20.86 59.57
#